data_AF-A0A537B517-F1
#
_entry.id   AF-A0A537B517-F1
#
_cell.length_a   1.000
_cell.length_b   1.000
_cell.length_c   1.000
_cell.angle_alpha   90.00
_cell.angle_beta   90.00
_cell.angle_gamma   90.00
#
_symmetry.space_group_name_H-M   'P 1'
#
loop_
_entity.id
_entity.type
_entity.pdbx_description
1 polymer ?
#
loop_
_entity_poly.entity_id
_entity_poly.type
_entity_poly.pdbx_seq_one_letter_code
_entity_poly.pdbx_strand_id
1 'polypeptide(L)'
;MFPPLAAGRYRVWAQALGFETNKSAVDLTSAQRRNFTLQEIADAERRFRQLPGEMMVAGLPEATPEDAHMKRIFMNNCTGCHSTSYALQFRFDEAGWSKIVDLMKVVPVTGVYQGPNAKANQILDRNQKQLAAYLARARGPGESSMNVPSRARPAGEAARAVWTLYDLPLNPDAGIGTQYNPNDGADWTLGTTSKLGELPHDGGMGFDGMIYFTCNNPNRSVTIGKVDPGTGAVKFLKADAGNGRAATAHGLVRDADGNFWFDVNPGRRALGKLDVATEKISIYQTPPDMSPLGGAVTMDVDGKGKIWASTPRGAVRFDPVTEKFTEFKSIIPAENSKGSGLTYGAAGDRDGNGWWAQMAMDTVYRGDVATGKAIEIRLPAVKMDRLPAEDLKFYESVSDLGFNAPVPWSQGPRRMGTDKNANVLWVANSWGATFARIDTRTMETRLIPFPDPTMQPYHITVDSKHNVWGNMWTSDRIVRLDPGSNTWTLFDLPVRGTEIRHIALHERDGKLFVIVPVYRTSQMGVMSVRGEAELAALKAKAL
;
A
#
# COMPACT_ATOMS: atom_id res chain seq x y z
N MET A 1 -10.33 -17.90 -19.95
CA MET A 1 -10.21 -19.24 -19.34
C MET A 1 -9.69 -19.10 -17.94
N PHE A 2 -10.32 -19.75 -16.97
CA PHE A 2 -9.81 -19.86 -15.61
C PHE A 2 -8.65 -20.88 -15.55
N PRO A 3 -7.77 -20.81 -14.55
CA PRO A 3 -6.92 -21.96 -14.20
C PRO A 3 -7.78 -23.21 -13.98
N PRO A 4 -7.25 -24.43 -14.19
CA PRO A 4 -7.95 -25.65 -13.84
C PRO A 4 -8.41 -25.60 -12.37
N LEU A 5 -9.68 -25.90 -12.15
CA LEU A 5 -10.29 -26.00 -10.82
C LEU A 5 -10.65 -27.45 -10.53
N ALA A 6 -10.68 -27.82 -9.26
CA ALA A 6 -11.16 -29.13 -8.83
C ALA A 6 -12.64 -29.31 -9.21
N ALA A 7 -13.11 -30.56 -9.21
CA ALA A 7 -14.55 -30.81 -9.39
C ALA A 7 -15.33 -30.20 -8.20
N GLY A 8 -16.44 -29.54 -8.48
CA GLY A 8 -17.21 -28.88 -7.44
C GLY A 8 -18.18 -27.82 -7.96
N ARG A 9 -18.93 -27.21 -7.05
CA ARG A 9 -19.88 -26.14 -7.36
C ARG A 9 -19.23 -24.78 -7.18
N TYR A 10 -19.23 -23.98 -8.24
CA TYR A 10 -18.61 -22.66 -8.28
C TYR A 10 -19.60 -21.58 -8.64
N ARG A 11 -19.46 -20.41 -8.01
CA ARG A 11 -20.04 -19.16 -8.51
C ARG A 11 -19.07 -18.56 -9.51
N VAL A 12 -19.57 -18.20 -10.68
CA VAL A 12 -18.78 -17.59 -11.75
C VAL A 12 -19.45 -16.31 -12.21
N TRP A 13 -18.67 -15.29 -12.52
CA TRP A 13 -19.21 -14.03 -13.00
C TRP A 13 -18.25 -13.33 -13.95
N ALA A 14 -18.79 -12.39 -14.70
CA ALA A 14 -18.04 -11.44 -15.51
C ALA A 14 -18.55 -10.03 -15.23
N GLN A 15 -17.63 -9.07 -15.27
CA GLN A 15 -17.94 -7.65 -15.08
C GLN A 15 -16.89 -6.79 -15.81
N ALA A 16 -17.27 -5.56 -16.12
CA ALA A 16 -16.41 -4.56 -16.73
C ALA A 16 -16.88 -3.17 -16.28
N LEU A 17 -15.98 -2.18 -16.29
CA LEU A 17 -16.35 -0.79 -16.01
C LEU A 17 -17.44 -0.34 -17.00
N GLY A 18 -18.50 0.27 -16.47
CA GLY A 18 -19.69 0.68 -17.22
C GLY A 18 -20.82 -0.35 -17.26
N PHE A 19 -20.60 -1.57 -16.77
CA PHE A 19 -21.54 -2.68 -16.90
C PHE A 19 -21.88 -3.35 -15.58
N GLU A 20 -23.10 -3.88 -15.48
CA GLU A 20 -23.56 -4.71 -14.37
C GLU A 20 -22.75 -6.02 -14.29
N THR A 21 -22.58 -6.51 -13.06
CA THR A 21 -21.99 -7.83 -12.83
C THR A 21 -22.98 -8.92 -13.24
N ASN A 22 -22.61 -9.77 -14.19
CA ASN A 22 -23.43 -10.92 -14.58
C ASN A 22 -22.93 -12.19 -13.89
N LYS A 23 -23.76 -12.82 -13.06
CA LYS A 23 -23.42 -13.95 -12.18
C LYS A 23 -24.13 -15.23 -12.62
N SER A 24 -23.46 -16.36 -12.47
CA SER A 24 -23.99 -17.70 -12.71
C SER A 24 -23.37 -18.71 -11.74
N ALA A 25 -23.89 -19.94 -11.75
CA ALA A 25 -23.34 -21.07 -10.99
C ALA A 25 -23.02 -22.21 -11.94
N VAL A 26 -21.94 -22.93 -11.65
CA VAL A 26 -21.48 -24.07 -12.46
C VAL A 26 -21.11 -25.22 -11.55
N ASP A 27 -21.68 -26.39 -11.82
CA ASP A 27 -21.21 -27.66 -11.27
C ASP A 27 -20.16 -28.23 -12.22
N LEU A 28 -18.90 -28.09 -11.82
CA LEU A 28 -17.74 -28.47 -12.62
C LEU A 28 -17.43 -29.96 -12.39
N THR A 29 -17.74 -30.80 -13.38
CA THR A 29 -17.34 -32.22 -13.44
C THR A 29 -16.39 -32.50 -14.62
N SER A 30 -16.31 -31.57 -15.55
CA SER A 30 -15.48 -31.58 -16.77
C SER A 30 -15.29 -30.14 -17.25
N ALA A 31 -14.51 -29.94 -18.31
CA ALA A 31 -14.34 -28.61 -18.91
C ALA A 31 -15.70 -28.07 -19.40
N GLN A 32 -16.01 -26.82 -19.03
CA GLN A 32 -17.26 -26.17 -19.43
C GLN A 32 -17.02 -24.77 -19.97
N ARG A 33 -17.82 -24.37 -20.95
CA ARG A 33 -17.87 -23.02 -21.49
C ARG A 33 -19.11 -22.29 -20.99
N ARG A 34 -18.92 -21.07 -20.48
CA ARG A 34 -19.99 -20.14 -20.11
C ARG A 34 -19.75 -18.80 -20.79
N ASN A 35 -20.77 -18.28 -21.46
CA ASN A 35 -20.76 -16.97 -22.09
C ASN A 35 -21.55 -16.01 -21.19
N PHE A 36 -21.09 -14.77 -21.08
CA PHE A 36 -21.77 -13.70 -20.33
C PHE A 36 -22.06 -12.54 -21.27
N THR A 37 -23.30 -12.06 -21.25
CA THR A 37 -23.69 -10.78 -21.86
C THR A 37 -23.81 -9.76 -20.74
N LEU A 38 -23.04 -8.67 -20.82
CA LEU A 38 -23.04 -7.65 -19.78
C LEU A 38 -24.01 -6.53 -20.15
N GLN A 39 -24.85 -6.13 -19.20
CA GLN A 39 -25.79 -5.02 -19.36
C GLN A 39 -25.12 -3.71 -18.96
N GLU A 40 -25.27 -2.65 -19.76
CA GLU A 40 -24.76 -1.33 -19.41
C GLU A 40 -25.51 -0.75 -18.20
N ILE A 41 -24.77 -0.13 -17.27
CA ILE A 41 -25.35 0.58 -16.14
C ILE A 41 -25.88 1.92 -16.64
N ALA A 42 -27.20 2.07 -16.77
CA ALA A 42 -27.83 3.31 -17.24
C ALA A 42 -27.71 4.46 -16.22
N ASP A 43 -27.73 4.14 -14.92
CA ASP A 43 -27.62 5.13 -13.85
C ASP A 43 -26.19 5.67 -13.73
N ALA A 44 -26.02 6.97 -14.01
CA ALA A 44 -24.71 7.62 -14.04
C ALA A 44 -24.00 7.60 -12.68
N GLU A 45 -24.75 7.66 -11.58
CA GLU A 45 -24.21 7.66 -10.23
C GLU A 45 -23.68 6.27 -9.84
N ARG A 46 -24.42 5.20 -10.12
CA ARG A 46 -23.97 3.81 -9.95
C ARG A 46 -22.76 3.52 -10.85
N ARG A 47 -22.77 4.01 -12.09
CA ARG A 47 -21.64 3.90 -13.01
C ARG A 47 -20.39 4.59 -12.45
N PHE A 48 -20.56 5.77 -11.84
CA PHE A 48 -19.46 6.50 -11.20
C PHE A 48 -18.91 5.74 -9.97
N ARG A 49 -19.79 5.20 -9.11
CA ARG A 49 -19.36 4.44 -7.92
C ARG A 49 -18.53 3.20 -8.24
N GLN A 50 -18.73 2.61 -9.43
CA GLN A 50 -17.97 1.46 -9.91
C GLN A 50 -16.49 1.80 -10.23
N LEU A 51 -16.18 3.07 -10.44
CA LEU A 51 -14.85 3.49 -10.87
C LEU A 51 -13.79 3.22 -9.80
N PRO A 52 -12.58 2.83 -10.21
CA PRO A 52 -11.45 2.78 -9.29
C PRO A 52 -10.98 4.22 -8.97
N GLY A 53 -10.33 4.39 -7.81
CA GLY A 53 -10.08 5.70 -7.21
C GLY A 53 -9.25 6.66 -8.07
N GLU A 54 -8.28 6.14 -8.81
CA GLU A 54 -7.48 6.92 -9.74
C GLU A 54 -8.30 7.52 -10.88
N MET A 55 -9.33 6.82 -11.37
CA MET A 55 -10.22 7.37 -12.40
C MET A 55 -11.12 8.46 -11.85
N MET A 56 -11.57 8.33 -10.60
CA MET A 56 -12.30 9.39 -9.90
C MET A 56 -11.40 10.62 -9.72
N VAL A 57 -10.15 10.44 -9.28
CA VAL A 57 -9.19 11.55 -9.11
C VAL A 57 -8.81 12.18 -10.44
N ALA A 58 -8.59 11.38 -11.49
CA ALA A 58 -8.29 11.88 -12.82
C ALA A 58 -9.42 12.77 -13.36
N GLY A 59 -10.67 12.46 -13.02
CA GLY A 59 -11.83 13.26 -13.39
C GLY A 59 -11.97 14.59 -12.64
N LEU A 60 -11.21 14.83 -11.57
CA LEU A 60 -11.27 16.10 -10.83
C LEU A 60 -10.76 17.28 -11.68
N PRO A 61 -11.43 18.46 -11.63
CA PRO A 61 -11.02 19.63 -12.41
C PRO A 61 -9.59 20.07 -12.12
N GLU A 62 -8.86 20.44 -13.16
CA GLU A 62 -7.47 20.94 -13.04
C GLU A 62 -7.06 21.95 -14.12
N ALA A 63 -8.04 22.50 -14.85
CA ALA A 63 -7.76 23.38 -15.99
C ALA A 63 -7.17 24.73 -15.56
N THR A 64 -7.61 25.27 -14.41
CA THR A 64 -7.13 26.53 -13.85
C THR A 64 -6.03 26.30 -12.79
N PRO A 65 -5.17 27.29 -12.51
CA PRO A 65 -4.23 27.25 -11.39
C PRO A 65 -4.88 26.84 -10.06
N GLU A 66 -6.04 27.40 -9.75
CA GLU A 66 -6.77 27.19 -8.49
C GLU A 66 -7.30 25.75 -8.40
N ASP A 67 -7.89 25.24 -9.47
CA ASP A 67 -8.39 23.87 -9.53
C ASP A 67 -7.22 22.86 -9.46
N ALA A 68 -6.12 23.11 -10.18
CA ALA A 68 -4.91 22.28 -10.10
C ALA A 68 -4.31 22.27 -8.69
N HIS A 69 -4.31 23.42 -8.01
CA HIS A 69 -3.87 23.53 -6.62
C HIS A 69 -4.80 22.75 -5.69
N MET A 70 -6.12 22.89 -5.79
CA MET A 70 -7.08 22.15 -4.96
C MET A 70 -7.01 20.64 -5.20
N LYS A 71 -6.88 20.19 -6.46
CA LYS A 71 -6.65 18.78 -6.78
C LYS A 71 -5.38 18.27 -6.11
N ARG A 72 -4.30 19.06 -6.12
CA ARG A 72 -3.04 18.72 -5.45
C ARG A 72 -3.20 18.62 -3.94
N ILE A 73 -3.90 19.57 -3.30
CA ILE A 73 -4.19 19.50 -1.86
C ILE A 73 -5.02 18.25 -1.53
N PHE A 74 -6.06 17.96 -2.32
CA PHE A 74 -6.87 16.76 -2.16
C PHE A 74 -6.03 15.48 -2.26
N MET A 75 -5.21 15.35 -3.30
CA MET A 75 -4.33 14.19 -3.49
C MET A 75 -3.28 14.03 -2.40
N ASN A 76 -2.78 15.12 -1.83
CA ASN A 76 -1.68 15.06 -0.87
C ASN A 76 -2.17 14.91 0.59
N ASN A 77 -3.31 15.52 0.92
CA ASN A 77 -3.77 15.67 2.31
C ASN A 77 -5.11 14.98 2.61
N CYS A 78 -5.87 14.53 1.60
CA CYS A 78 -7.08 13.71 1.82
C CYS A 78 -6.81 12.20 1.64
N THR A 79 -5.58 11.81 1.29
CA THR A 79 -5.16 10.43 1.08
C THR A 79 -4.17 9.96 2.17
N GLY A 80 -4.21 10.54 3.36
CA GLY A 80 -3.37 10.05 4.46
C GLY A 80 -3.84 8.67 4.98
N CYS A 81 -5.16 8.47 5.07
CA CYS A 81 -5.79 7.41 5.87
C CYS A 81 -6.47 6.31 5.05
N HIS A 82 -6.99 6.68 3.87
CA HIS A 82 -7.77 5.82 2.99
C HIS A 82 -7.70 6.31 1.54
N SER A 83 -8.07 5.46 0.58
CA SER A 83 -8.19 5.87 -0.83
C SER A 83 -9.25 6.97 -1.00
N THR A 84 -9.04 7.86 -1.97
CA THR A 84 -9.97 8.94 -2.35
C THR A 84 -11.32 8.40 -2.82
N SER A 85 -11.33 7.20 -3.39
CA SER A 85 -12.54 6.51 -3.86
C SER A 85 -13.61 6.39 -2.78
N TYR A 86 -13.21 6.21 -1.51
CA TYR A 86 -14.14 6.08 -0.41
C TYR A 86 -14.96 7.34 -0.15
N ALA A 87 -14.37 8.51 -0.34
CA ALA A 87 -15.06 9.79 -0.19
C ALA A 87 -15.77 10.21 -1.49
N LEU A 88 -15.08 10.12 -2.64
CA LEU A 88 -15.60 10.58 -3.92
C LEU A 88 -16.77 9.75 -4.43
N GLN A 89 -16.96 8.51 -4.00
CA GLN A 89 -18.14 7.72 -4.38
C GLN A 89 -19.47 8.36 -3.92
N PHE A 90 -19.44 9.25 -2.90
CA PHE A 90 -20.62 9.94 -2.38
C PHE A 90 -20.70 11.39 -2.86
N ARG A 91 -21.87 12.02 -2.70
CA ARG A 91 -22.13 13.43 -3.03
C ARG A 91 -22.38 14.22 -1.77
N PHE A 92 -21.73 15.37 -1.63
CA PHE A 92 -21.95 16.30 -0.53
C PHE A 92 -22.01 17.73 -1.04
N ASP A 93 -22.90 18.53 -0.49
CA ASP A 93 -22.83 19.98 -0.69
C ASP A 93 -21.61 20.58 0.02
N GLU A 94 -21.41 21.89 -0.12
CA GLU A 94 -20.26 22.57 0.48
C GLU A 94 -20.22 22.42 2.02
N ALA A 95 -21.38 22.46 2.69
CA ALA A 95 -21.47 22.27 4.13
C ALA A 95 -21.10 20.84 4.57
N GLY A 96 -21.53 19.84 3.80
CA GLY A 96 -21.17 18.45 4.01
C GLY A 96 -19.67 18.19 3.81
N TRP A 97 -19.09 18.71 2.72
CA TRP A 97 -17.65 18.64 2.51
C TRP A 97 -16.85 19.36 3.59
N SER A 98 -17.30 20.54 4.03
CA SER A 98 -16.66 21.27 5.13
C SER A 98 -16.61 20.44 6.42
N LYS A 99 -17.71 19.77 6.81
CA LYS A 99 -17.73 18.85 7.97
C LYS A 99 -16.76 17.68 7.83
N ILE A 100 -16.62 17.13 6.61
CA ILE A 100 -15.68 16.04 6.34
C ILE A 100 -14.24 16.54 6.49
N VAL A 101 -13.91 17.71 5.93
CA VAL A 101 -12.57 18.31 6.01
C VAL A 101 -12.22 18.69 7.45
N ASP A 102 -13.19 19.18 8.23
CA ASP A 102 -13.01 19.49 9.66
C ASP A 102 -12.65 18.25 10.49
N LEU A 103 -13.20 17.09 10.15
CA LEU A 103 -12.77 15.83 10.77
C LEU A 103 -11.36 15.44 10.29
N MET A 104 -11.11 15.50 8.98
CA MET A 104 -9.83 15.09 8.38
C MET A 104 -8.64 15.91 8.89
N LYS A 105 -8.82 17.20 9.18
CA LYS A 105 -7.72 18.06 9.64
C LYS A 105 -7.28 17.77 11.08
N VAL A 106 -8.09 17.07 11.90
CA VAL A 106 -7.78 16.76 13.31
C VAL A 106 -7.61 15.27 13.60
N VAL A 107 -8.05 14.39 12.70
CA VAL A 107 -7.88 12.94 12.84
C VAL A 107 -6.62 12.48 12.10
N PRO A 108 -5.60 11.96 12.81
CA PRO A 108 -4.38 11.46 12.18
C PRO A 108 -4.62 10.15 11.42
N VAL A 109 -3.58 9.66 10.73
CA VAL A 109 -3.61 8.41 9.93
C VAL A 109 -4.10 7.18 10.68
N THR A 110 -3.95 7.15 12.01
CA THR A 110 -4.45 6.07 12.86
C THR A 110 -5.98 5.99 12.91
N GLY A 111 -6.68 7.02 12.43
CA GLY A 111 -8.15 7.11 12.48
C GLY A 111 -8.70 7.40 13.88
N VAL A 112 -7.83 7.62 14.88
CA VAL A 112 -8.24 7.85 16.27
C VAL A 112 -8.38 9.35 16.53
N TYR A 113 -9.60 9.80 16.83
CA TYR A 113 -9.87 11.17 17.25
C TYR A 113 -9.16 11.48 18.57
N GLN A 114 -8.30 12.51 18.57
CA GLN A 114 -7.47 12.90 19.72
C GLN A 114 -8.19 13.82 20.72
N GLY A 115 -9.50 14.05 20.53
CA GLY A 115 -10.30 14.94 21.38
C GLY A 115 -10.43 16.36 20.83
N PRO A 116 -11.21 17.21 21.52
CA PRO A 116 -11.58 18.55 21.03
C PRO A 116 -10.41 19.53 20.90
N ASN A 117 -9.29 19.27 21.57
CA ASN A 117 -8.09 20.11 21.54
C ASN A 117 -7.04 19.62 20.54
N ALA A 118 -7.39 18.68 19.67
CA ALA A 118 -6.52 18.18 18.63
C ALA A 118 -6.09 19.33 17.70
N LYS A 119 -4.77 19.47 17.49
CA LYS A 119 -4.24 20.49 16.60
C LYS A 119 -4.67 20.20 15.17
N ALA A 120 -5.29 21.19 14.52
CA ALA A 120 -5.64 21.10 13.11
C ALA A 120 -4.37 21.14 12.24
N ASN A 121 -4.36 20.31 11.21
CA ASN A 121 -3.41 20.37 10.12
C ASN A 121 -3.45 21.75 9.44
N GLN A 122 -2.34 22.50 9.47
CA GLN A 122 -2.29 23.86 8.91
C GLN A 122 -2.71 23.93 7.44
N ILE A 123 -2.34 22.93 6.63
CA ILE A 123 -2.60 22.91 5.20
C ILE A 123 -4.08 22.72 4.91
N LEU A 124 -4.73 21.74 5.53
CA LEU A 124 -6.17 21.54 5.37
C LEU A 124 -6.97 22.70 5.97
N ASP A 125 -6.54 23.25 7.10
CA ASP A 125 -7.22 24.38 7.73
C ASP A 125 -7.20 25.64 6.84
N ARG A 126 -6.02 25.98 6.29
CA ARG A 126 -5.85 27.11 5.37
C ARG A 126 -6.68 27.00 4.09
N ASN A 127 -6.83 25.78 3.57
CA ASN A 127 -7.50 25.52 2.29
C ASN A 127 -8.95 25.05 2.44
N GLN A 128 -9.47 24.91 3.67
CA GLN A 128 -10.73 24.22 3.96
C GLN A 128 -11.90 24.72 3.12
N LYS A 129 -12.13 26.03 3.10
CA LYS A 129 -13.24 26.66 2.37
C LYS A 129 -13.13 26.45 0.87
N GLN A 130 -11.94 26.69 0.30
CA GLN A 130 -11.69 26.53 -1.13
C GLN A 130 -11.82 25.07 -1.56
N LEU A 131 -11.30 24.14 -0.75
CA LEU A 131 -11.38 22.71 -0.99
C LEU A 131 -12.82 22.20 -0.91
N ALA A 132 -13.61 22.63 0.08
CA ALA A 132 -15.02 22.26 0.20
C ALA A 132 -15.85 22.76 -0.99
N ALA A 133 -15.66 24.02 -1.41
CA ALA A 133 -16.32 24.57 -2.59
C ALA A 133 -15.90 23.83 -3.88
N TYR A 134 -14.61 23.52 -4.03
CA TYR A 134 -14.08 22.74 -5.15
C TYR A 134 -14.71 21.34 -5.23
N LEU A 135 -14.74 20.62 -4.09
CA LEU A 135 -15.33 19.29 -4.01
C LEU A 135 -16.85 19.31 -4.15
N ALA A 136 -17.54 20.37 -3.74
CA ALA A 136 -18.98 20.53 -3.99
C ALA A 136 -19.31 20.76 -5.47
N ARG A 137 -18.45 21.48 -6.22
CA ARG A 137 -18.59 21.60 -7.69
C ARG A 137 -18.33 20.27 -8.39
N ALA A 138 -17.27 19.58 -7.99
CA ALA A 138 -16.91 18.29 -8.58
C ALA A 138 -17.93 17.20 -8.21
N ARG A 139 -18.35 17.17 -6.95
CA ARG A 139 -19.00 16.03 -6.31
C ARG A 139 -20.08 16.45 -5.30
N GLY A 140 -20.88 17.46 -5.66
CA GLY A 140 -22.06 17.88 -4.91
C GLY A 140 -23.38 17.49 -5.56
N PRO A 141 -24.55 17.83 -4.99
CA PRO A 141 -25.85 17.35 -5.48
C PRO A 141 -26.24 17.87 -6.88
N GLY A 142 -25.63 18.98 -7.34
CA GLY A 142 -25.86 19.56 -8.66
C GLY A 142 -25.10 18.86 -9.80
N GLU A 143 -25.01 19.50 -10.96
CA GLU A 143 -24.20 19.02 -12.08
C GLU A 143 -22.72 18.91 -11.68
N SER A 144 -22.06 17.82 -12.09
CA SER A 144 -20.67 17.56 -11.74
C SER A 144 -19.74 18.27 -12.72
N SER A 145 -18.74 18.99 -12.19
CA SER A 145 -17.66 19.54 -13.01
C SER A 145 -16.59 18.51 -13.38
N MET A 146 -16.73 17.25 -12.96
CA MET A 146 -15.75 16.21 -13.24
C MET A 146 -15.82 15.72 -14.68
N ASN A 147 -14.65 15.47 -15.28
CA ASN A 147 -14.53 14.86 -16.59
C ASN A 147 -13.78 13.53 -16.49
N VAL A 148 -14.50 12.45 -16.20
CA VAL A 148 -13.89 11.13 -16.02
C VAL A 148 -13.31 10.64 -17.36
N PRO A 149 -12.00 10.36 -17.45
CA PRO A 149 -11.40 9.88 -18.68
C PRO A 149 -11.87 8.46 -19.00
N SER A 150 -11.84 8.09 -20.28
CA SER A 150 -11.97 6.69 -20.68
C SER A 150 -10.66 5.93 -20.40
N ARG A 151 -10.75 4.64 -20.08
CA ARG A 151 -9.60 3.78 -19.84
C ARG A 151 -9.67 2.53 -20.68
N ALA A 152 -8.59 2.24 -21.41
CA ALA A 152 -8.47 0.99 -22.16
C ALA A 152 -8.58 -0.21 -21.21
N ARG A 153 -9.23 -1.29 -21.69
CA ARG A 153 -9.24 -2.55 -20.96
C ARG A 153 -7.84 -3.16 -20.97
N PRO A 154 -7.46 -3.93 -19.93
CA PRO A 154 -6.20 -4.66 -19.93
C PRO A 154 -6.03 -5.49 -21.20
N ALA A 155 -4.83 -5.46 -21.77
CA ALA A 155 -4.45 -6.20 -22.96
C ALA A 155 -3.05 -6.82 -22.78
N GLY A 156 -2.67 -7.72 -23.70
CA GLY A 156 -1.35 -8.35 -23.68
C GLY A 156 -1.09 -9.11 -22.37
N GLU A 157 0.04 -8.85 -21.73
CA GLU A 157 0.43 -9.47 -20.46
C GLU A 157 -0.53 -9.16 -19.30
N ALA A 158 -1.01 -7.92 -19.19
CA ALA A 158 -1.92 -7.51 -18.13
C ALA A 158 -3.24 -8.30 -18.16
N ALA A 159 -3.73 -8.67 -19.35
CA ALA A 159 -4.93 -9.50 -19.52
C ALA A 159 -4.72 -10.98 -19.16
N ARG A 160 -3.48 -11.42 -18.93
CA ARG A 160 -3.13 -12.81 -18.56
C ARG A 160 -2.96 -13.01 -17.06
N ALA A 161 -3.01 -11.94 -16.28
CA ALA A 161 -2.95 -12.00 -14.82
C ALA A 161 -4.07 -12.88 -14.26
N VAL A 162 -3.72 -13.70 -13.29
CA VAL A 162 -4.62 -14.52 -12.51
C VAL A 162 -4.43 -14.13 -11.06
N TRP A 163 -5.54 -13.78 -10.42
CA TRP A 163 -5.60 -13.46 -9.01
C TRP A 163 -6.33 -14.57 -8.26
N THR A 164 -5.74 -15.01 -7.16
CA THR A 164 -6.42 -15.79 -6.13
C THR A 164 -6.47 -14.93 -4.88
N LEU A 165 -7.68 -14.68 -4.37
CA LEU A 165 -7.90 -13.94 -3.13
C LEU A 165 -8.39 -14.91 -2.05
N TYR A 166 -7.87 -14.75 -0.84
CA TYR A 166 -8.23 -15.51 0.34
C TYR A 166 -8.89 -14.59 1.36
N ASP A 167 -10.18 -14.83 1.62
CA ASP A 167 -10.93 -14.09 2.62
C ASP A 167 -10.39 -14.37 4.02
N LEU A 168 -10.08 -13.31 4.76
CA LEU A 168 -9.70 -13.41 6.16
C LEU A 168 -10.91 -13.03 7.01
N PRO A 169 -11.13 -13.72 8.15
CA PRO A 169 -12.18 -13.31 9.06
C PRO A 169 -11.88 -11.90 9.59
N LEU A 170 -12.93 -11.13 9.84
CA LEU A 170 -12.85 -9.81 10.45
C LEU A 170 -12.50 -9.94 11.94
N ASN A 171 -11.88 -8.90 12.49
CA ASN A 171 -11.60 -8.80 13.91
C ASN A 171 -12.91 -8.86 14.72
N PRO A 172 -13.14 -9.91 15.54
CA PRO A 172 -14.35 -10.02 16.34
C PRO A 172 -14.45 -8.91 17.40
N ASP A 173 -13.32 -8.32 17.80
CA ASP A 173 -13.27 -7.22 18.78
C ASP A 173 -13.74 -5.88 18.18
N ALA A 174 -13.96 -5.79 16.86
CA ALA A 174 -14.40 -4.57 16.19
C ALA A 174 -15.92 -4.30 16.32
N GLY A 175 -16.69 -5.25 16.89
CA GLY A 175 -18.12 -5.05 17.18
C GLY A 175 -19.06 -5.06 15.97
N ILE A 176 -18.60 -5.61 14.83
CA ILE A 176 -19.32 -5.56 13.53
C ILE A 176 -20.47 -6.57 13.46
N GLY A 177 -20.47 -7.58 14.33
CA GLY A 177 -21.50 -8.62 14.35
C GLY A 177 -21.45 -9.59 13.16
N THR A 178 -20.49 -9.43 12.25
CA THR A 178 -20.22 -10.34 11.13
C THR A 178 -18.78 -10.86 11.19
N GLN A 179 -18.55 -12.05 10.64
CA GLN A 179 -17.21 -12.64 10.54
C GLN A 179 -16.50 -12.28 9.23
N TYR A 180 -17.24 -11.84 8.21
CA TYR A 180 -16.70 -11.48 6.90
C TYR A 180 -17.37 -10.20 6.40
N ASN A 181 -16.73 -9.56 5.44
CA ASN A 181 -17.24 -8.35 4.81
C ASN A 181 -18.32 -8.71 3.77
N PRO A 182 -19.58 -8.26 3.94
CA PRO A 182 -20.63 -8.51 2.94
C PRO A 182 -20.36 -7.85 1.58
N ASN A 183 -19.60 -6.74 1.58
CA ASN A 183 -19.07 -6.10 0.38
C ASN A 183 -17.55 -6.29 0.36
N ASP A 184 -17.08 -7.43 -0.12
CA ASP A 184 -15.66 -7.78 -0.27
C ASP A 184 -14.98 -7.08 -1.47
N GLY A 185 -15.65 -6.10 -2.09
CA GLY A 185 -15.16 -5.37 -3.25
C GLY A 185 -15.17 -6.16 -4.56
N ALA A 186 -15.58 -7.44 -4.58
CA ALA A 186 -15.61 -8.26 -5.78
C ALA A 186 -16.76 -7.92 -6.73
N ASP A 187 -17.85 -7.33 -6.24
CA ASP A 187 -18.91 -6.75 -7.09
C ASP A 187 -18.69 -5.24 -7.22
N TRP A 188 -18.13 -4.82 -8.35
CA TRP A 188 -17.71 -3.43 -8.51
C TRP A 188 -18.88 -2.45 -8.47
N THR A 189 -20.11 -2.91 -8.74
CA THR A 189 -21.31 -2.05 -8.74
C THR A 189 -21.68 -1.54 -7.35
N LEU A 190 -21.14 -2.17 -6.29
CA LEU A 190 -21.33 -1.76 -4.89
C LEU A 190 -20.40 -0.62 -4.48
N GLY A 191 -19.42 -0.27 -5.33
CA GLY A 191 -18.44 0.77 -5.07
C GLY A 191 -17.39 0.39 -4.03
N THR A 192 -16.81 1.40 -3.39
CA THR A 192 -15.69 1.20 -2.46
C THR A 192 -16.22 0.77 -1.10
N THR A 193 -15.81 -0.41 -0.65
CA THR A 193 -16.22 -1.00 0.64
C THR A 193 -15.84 -0.15 1.86
N SER A 194 -16.39 -0.45 3.04
CA SER A 194 -15.83 -0.06 4.33
C SER A 194 -14.52 -0.84 4.62
N LYS A 195 -13.72 -0.34 5.57
CA LYS A 195 -12.50 -1.01 6.04
C LYS A 195 -12.62 -1.67 7.41
N LEU A 196 -13.76 -1.54 8.10
CA LEU A 196 -13.87 -1.88 9.51
C LEU A 196 -13.58 -3.36 9.80
N GLY A 197 -12.71 -3.63 10.79
CA GLY A 197 -12.42 -4.98 11.27
C GLY A 197 -11.38 -5.71 10.44
N GLU A 198 -10.67 -5.01 9.57
CA GLU A 198 -9.58 -5.55 8.78
C GLU A 198 -8.41 -6.06 9.64
N LEU A 199 -7.80 -7.16 9.18
CA LEU A 199 -6.65 -7.76 9.84
C LEU A 199 -5.30 -7.54 9.13
N PRO A 200 -5.15 -7.76 7.80
CA PRO A 200 -3.83 -7.89 7.20
C PRO A 200 -3.19 -6.52 6.93
N HIS A 201 -1.88 -6.38 7.21
CA HIS A 201 -1.11 -5.17 6.87
C HIS A 201 0.06 -5.42 5.91
N ASP A 202 1.10 -6.14 6.34
CA ASP A 202 2.17 -6.64 5.45
C ASP A 202 1.99 -8.15 5.28
N GLY A 203 2.53 -8.72 4.21
CA GLY A 203 2.32 -10.14 3.90
C GLY A 203 3.26 -10.69 2.85
N GLY A 204 3.47 -12.00 2.87
CA GLY A 204 4.35 -12.73 1.97
C GLY A 204 4.06 -14.22 1.96
N MET A 205 4.65 -14.96 1.01
CA MET A 205 4.53 -16.43 0.95
C MET A 205 5.75 -17.07 1.61
N GLY A 206 5.61 -18.18 2.32
CA GLY A 206 6.72 -18.99 2.83
C GLY A 206 7.24 -19.98 1.77
N PHE A 207 8.41 -20.58 2.01
CA PHE A 207 8.91 -21.66 1.14
C PHE A 207 8.11 -22.97 1.29
N ASP A 208 7.38 -23.08 2.40
CA ASP A 208 6.35 -24.10 2.63
C ASP A 208 5.09 -23.90 1.77
N GLY A 209 5.02 -22.81 1.00
CA GLY A 209 3.89 -22.47 0.14
C GLY A 209 2.73 -21.80 0.88
N MET A 210 2.84 -21.56 2.19
CA MET A 210 1.79 -20.90 2.98
C MET A 210 1.89 -19.37 2.84
N ILE A 211 0.79 -18.65 3.05
CA ILE A 211 0.80 -17.17 3.04
C ILE A 211 0.78 -16.68 4.48
N TYR A 212 1.61 -15.69 4.79
CA TYR A 212 1.72 -15.06 6.09
C TYR A 212 1.38 -13.59 6.01
N PHE A 213 0.76 -13.06 7.07
CA PHE A 213 0.45 -11.63 7.16
C PHE A 213 0.52 -11.11 8.59
N THR A 214 0.89 -9.85 8.77
CA THR A 214 0.88 -9.16 10.06
C THR A 214 -0.44 -8.46 10.31
N CYS A 215 -0.78 -8.26 11.59
CA CYS A 215 -1.96 -7.47 11.98
C CYS A 215 -1.55 -6.25 12.82
N ASN A 216 -1.72 -5.05 12.26
CA ASN A 216 -1.36 -3.80 12.94
C ASN A 216 -2.53 -3.22 13.76
N ASN A 217 -3.73 -3.79 13.60
CA ASN A 217 -4.93 -3.35 14.30
C ASN A 217 -5.05 -4.01 15.68
N PRO A 218 -5.44 -3.26 16.73
CA PRO A 218 -5.60 -3.83 18.06
C PRO A 218 -6.66 -4.95 18.10
N ASN A 219 -6.26 -6.12 18.59
CA ASN A 219 -7.09 -7.32 18.64
C ASN A 219 -6.62 -8.26 19.77
N ARG A 220 -7.38 -9.34 20.04
CA ARG A 220 -7.03 -10.35 21.07
C ARG A 220 -6.41 -11.65 20.54
N SER A 221 -6.38 -11.85 19.23
CA SER A 221 -6.23 -13.19 18.63
C SER A 221 -5.02 -13.37 17.73
N VAL A 222 -4.53 -12.33 17.06
CA VAL A 222 -3.56 -12.44 15.97
C VAL A 222 -2.47 -11.38 16.05
N THR A 223 -1.23 -11.84 16.00
CA THR A 223 -0.05 -11.03 15.70
C THR A 223 0.37 -11.26 14.26
N ILE A 224 0.46 -12.54 13.88
CA ILE A 224 0.74 -13.01 12.52
C ILE A 224 -0.28 -14.09 12.14
N GLY A 225 -0.92 -13.93 10.99
CA GLY A 225 -1.82 -14.92 10.42
C GLY A 225 -1.12 -15.78 9.37
N LYS A 226 -1.58 -17.01 9.23
CA LYS A 226 -1.14 -18.00 8.24
C LYS A 226 -2.35 -18.47 7.44
N VAL A 227 -2.25 -18.49 6.12
CA VAL A 227 -3.30 -18.93 5.20
C VAL A 227 -2.76 -20.10 4.39
N ASP A 228 -3.53 -21.18 4.32
CA ASP A 228 -3.29 -22.30 3.43
C ASP A 228 -3.86 -22.00 2.03
N PRO A 229 -3.03 -21.86 0.99
CA PRO A 229 -3.52 -21.56 -0.36
C PRO A 229 -4.34 -22.67 -1.01
N GLY A 230 -4.19 -23.91 -0.56
CA GLY A 230 -4.94 -25.05 -1.09
C GLY A 230 -6.38 -25.09 -0.61
N THR A 231 -6.62 -24.67 0.65
CA THR A 231 -7.94 -24.78 1.30
C THR A 231 -8.58 -23.43 1.63
N GLY A 232 -7.79 -22.36 1.70
CA GLY A 232 -8.19 -21.05 2.22
C GLY A 232 -8.28 -20.98 3.75
N ALA A 233 -7.90 -22.04 4.47
CA ALA A 233 -7.96 -22.05 5.93
C ALA A 233 -7.00 -21.02 6.54
N VAL A 234 -7.50 -20.27 7.53
CA VAL A 234 -6.74 -19.24 8.23
C VAL A 234 -6.41 -19.71 9.66
N LYS A 235 -5.14 -19.66 10.02
CA LYS A 235 -4.63 -19.92 11.37
C LYS A 235 -4.01 -18.64 11.94
N PHE A 236 -4.34 -18.33 13.19
CA PHE A 236 -3.75 -17.19 13.90
C PHE A 236 -2.66 -17.65 14.85
N LEU A 237 -1.53 -16.93 14.81
CA LEU A 237 -0.40 -17.08 15.71
C LEU A 237 -0.28 -15.79 16.53
N LYS A 238 -0.18 -15.96 17.84
CA LYS A 238 -0.26 -14.88 18.82
C LYS A 238 1.02 -14.76 19.60
N ALA A 239 1.57 -13.55 19.65
CA ALA A 239 2.43 -13.12 20.75
C ALA A 239 1.57 -12.31 21.74
N ASP A 240 1.61 -12.64 23.03
CA ASP A 240 0.76 -11.95 24.00
C ASP A 240 1.14 -10.48 24.17
N ALA A 241 0.15 -9.63 24.42
CA ALA A 241 0.33 -8.26 24.90
C ALA A 241 -0.45 -8.07 26.21
N GLY A 242 -0.32 -6.89 26.82
CA GLY A 242 -1.04 -6.56 28.05
C GLY A 242 -2.56 -6.69 27.89
N ASN A 243 -3.26 -6.94 29.00
CA ASN A 243 -4.73 -7.00 29.07
C ASN A 243 -5.37 -8.06 28.15
N GLY A 244 -4.69 -9.21 27.98
CA GLY A 244 -5.16 -10.33 27.16
C GLY A 244 -5.12 -10.08 25.65
N ARG A 245 -4.55 -8.96 25.19
CA ARG A 245 -4.45 -8.63 23.77
C ARG A 245 -3.40 -9.47 23.06
N ALA A 246 -3.51 -9.56 21.74
CA ALA A 246 -2.37 -9.93 20.91
C ALA A 246 -1.49 -8.70 20.70
N ALA A 247 -0.18 -8.92 20.60
CA ALA A 247 0.71 -7.89 20.10
C ALA A 247 0.36 -7.63 18.62
N THR A 248 0.26 -6.37 18.25
CA THR A 248 0.18 -5.93 16.87
C THR A 248 1.55 -6.03 16.20
N ALA A 249 1.54 -6.22 14.88
CA ALA A 249 2.71 -6.25 14.03
C ALA A 249 2.42 -5.46 12.75
N HIS A 250 3.41 -4.75 12.23
CA HIS A 250 3.26 -3.89 11.07
C HIS A 250 4.05 -4.44 9.88
N GLY A 251 5.39 -4.44 9.96
CA GLY A 251 6.30 -4.93 8.93
C GLY A 251 6.45 -6.44 8.93
N LEU A 252 6.71 -7.03 7.76
CA LEU A 252 6.98 -8.46 7.60
C LEU A 252 8.05 -8.69 6.52
N VAL A 253 9.05 -9.52 6.81
CA VAL A 253 10.02 -9.97 5.80
C VAL A 253 10.38 -11.45 6.01
N ARG A 254 10.59 -12.18 4.92
CA ARG A 254 11.09 -13.57 4.93
C ARG A 254 12.61 -13.57 4.81
N ASP A 255 13.30 -14.32 5.67
CA ASP A 255 14.75 -14.56 5.54
C ASP A 255 15.09 -15.70 4.56
N ALA A 256 16.39 -15.94 4.38
CA ALA A 256 16.89 -16.97 3.47
C ALA A 256 16.56 -18.41 3.94
N ASP A 257 16.30 -18.61 5.23
CA ASP A 257 15.92 -19.91 5.80
C ASP A 257 14.40 -20.14 5.70
N GLY A 258 13.65 -19.16 5.19
CA GLY A 258 12.21 -19.22 5.05
C GLY A 258 11.44 -18.80 6.31
N ASN A 259 12.11 -18.30 7.35
CA ASN A 259 11.47 -17.79 8.54
C ASN A 259 11.02 -16.34 8.34
N PHE A 260 10.07 -15.89 9.15
CA PHE A 260 9.54 -14.54 9.05
C PHE A 260 9.97 -13.66 10.21
N TRP A 261 10.35 -12.42 9.89
CA TRP A 261 10.69 -11.37 10.84
C TRP A 261 9.65 -10.25 10.77
N PHE A 262 9.24 -9.74 11.93
CA PHE A 262 8.20 -8.72 12.05
C PHE A 262 8.38 -7.91 13.33
N ASP A 263 7.83 -6.70 13.41
CA ASP A 263 7.82 -5.95 14.67
C ASP A 263 6.71 -6.43 15.61
N VAL A 264 6.92 -6.32 16.92
CA VAL A 264 5.97 -6.77 17.95
C VAL A 264 5.66 -5.59 18.87
N ASN A 265 4.42 -5.10 18.79
CA ASN A 265 3.94 -3.86 19.39
C ASN A 265 2.51 -3.98 19.97
N PRO A 266 1.95 -2.98 20.66
CA PRO A 266 2.63 -1.87 21.32
C PRO A 266 3.35 -2.32 22.62
N GLY A 267 4.32 -1.53 23.06
CA GLY A 267 4.91 -1.64 24.41
C GLY A 267 6.04 -2.67 24.58
N ARG A 268 6.31 -3.52 23.58
CA ARG A 268 7.43 -4.49 23.64
C ARG A 268 8.73 -3.96 23.07
N ARG A 269 8.68 -2.96 22.17
CA ARG A 269 9.87 -2.37 21.51
C ARG A 269 10.75 -3.47 20.90
N ALA A 270 10.15 -4.39 20.14
CA ALA A 270 10.77 -5.67 19.86
C ALA A 270 10.61 -6.14 18.42
N LEU A 271 11.57 -6.95 18.02
CA LEU A 271 11.60 -7.74 16.80
C LEU A 271 11.13 -9.16 17.13
N GLY A 272 10.18 -9.68 16.36
CA GLY A 272 9.73 -11.05 16.38
C GLY A 272 10.36 -11.87 15.26
N LYS A 273 10.70 -13.14 15.55
CA LYS A 273 11.00 -14.17 14.56
C LYS A 273 9.95 -15.28 14.68
N LEU A 274 9.23 -15.55 13.60
CA LEU A 274 8.44 -16.77 13.44
C LEU A 274 9.33 -17.84 12.79
N ASP A 275 9.65 -18.87 13.56
CA ASP A 275 10.18 -20.12 13.01
C ASP A 275 9.05 -20.85 12.26
N VAL A 276 9.16 -21.00 10.94
CA VAL A 276 8.06 -21.52 10.13
C VAL A 276 7.82 -23.00 10.36
N ALA A 277 8.87 -23.76 10.64
CA ALA A 277 8.78 -25.21 10.84
C ALA A 277 8.08 -25.57 12.16
N THR A 278 8.34 -24.80 13.22
CA THR A 278 7.82 -25.06 14.57
C THR A 278 6.66 -24.14 14.97
N GLU A 279 6.41 -23.09 14.19
CA GLU A 279 5.47 -21.99 14.48
C GLU A 279 5.75 -21.23 15.79
N LYS A 280 6.98 -21.35 16.31
CA LYS A 280 7.41 -20.63 17.51
C LYS A 280 7.73 -19.18 17.18
N ILE A 281 7.23 -18.26 18.00
CA ILE A 281 7.60 -16.84 17.97
C ILE A 281 8.67 -16.56 19.03
N SER A 282 9.86 -16.17 18.60
CA SER A 282 10.93 -15.63 19.45
C SER A 282 10.90 -14.10 19.44
N ILE A 283 11.20 -13.47 20.58
CA ILE A 283 11.12 -12.01 20.76
C ILE A 283 12.48 -11.46 21.16
N TYR A 284 12.93 -10.44 20.44
CA TYR A 284 14.20 -9.73 20.64
C TYR A 284 13.92 -8.26 20.91
N GLN A 285 14.17 -7.80 22.13
CA GLN A 285 13.90 -6.41 22.52
C GLN A 285 15.05 -5.49 22.08
N THR A 286 14.70 -4.33 21.52
CA THR A 286 15.69 -3.27 21.31
C THR A 286 16.19 -2.76 22.67
N PRO A 287 17.50 -2.50 22.84
CA PRO A 287 18.06 -1.92 24.07
C PRO A 287 17.36 -0.61 24.47
N PRO A 288 17.26 -0.30 25.79
CA PRO A 288 16.53 0.89 26.27
C PRO A 288 17.05 2.24 25.75
N ASP A 289 18.34 2.32 25.44
CA ASP A 289 19.04 3.50 24.91
C ASP A 289 18.87 3.69 23.39
N MET A 290 18.42 2.65 22.69
CA MET A 290 18.11 2.68 21.26
C MET A 290 16.66 3.12 21.01
N SER A 291 16.37 3.51 19.77
CA SER A 291 15.02 3.85 19.32
C SER A 291 14.12 2.62 19.44
N PRO A 292 12.88 2.76 19.94
CA PRO A 292 11.96 1.63 19.98
C PRO A 292 11.68 1.13 18.57
N LEU A 293 11.69 -0.19 18.41
CA LEU A 293 11.07 -0.78 17.23
C LEU A 293 9.54 -0.73 17.39
N GLY A 294 8.89 0.21 16.72
CA GLY A 294 7.44 0.36 16.69
C GLY A 294 6.92 1.56 15.91
N GLY A 295 5.61 1.60 15.70
CA GLY A 295 4.95 2.56 14.82
C GLY A 295 4.87 2.06 13.37
N ALA A 296 5.16 2.92 12.40
CA ALA A 296 5.16 2.59 10.99
C ALA A 296 6.44 1.80 10.62
N VAL A 297 6.51 0.53 11.01
CA VAL A 297 7.69 -0.30 10.75
C VAL A 297 7.65 -0.87 9.34
N THR A 298 8.78 -0.83 8.68
CA THR A 298 9.07 -1.56 7.44
C THR A 298 10.36 -2.33 7.65
N MET A 299 10.47 -3.50 7.04
CA MET A 299 11.55 -4.43 7.30
C MET A 299 12.07 -5.02 6.00
N ASP A 300 13.36 -5.33 6.00
CA ASP A 300 14.01 -6.01 4.88
C ASP A 300 15.22 -6.83 5.39
N VAL A 301 15.66 -7.81 4.60
CA VAL A 301 16.87 -8.59 4.87
C VAL A 301 17.97 -8.15 3.90
N ASP A 302 19.12 -7.76 4.42
CA ASP A 302 20.26 -7.38 3.57
C ASP A 302 20.97 -8.60 2.94
N GLY A 303 21.88 -8.34 1.99
CA GLY A 303 22.63 -9.41 1.32
C GLY A 303 23.63 -10.17 2.21
N LYS A 304 23.71 -9.83 3.51
CA LYS A 304 24.51 -10.50 4.53
C LYS A 304 23.63 -11.20 5.58
N GLY A 305 22.32 -11.29 5.33
CA GLY A 305 21.36 -11.96 6.19
C GLY A 305 21.01 -11.20 7.48
N LYS A 306 21.30 -9.89 7.55
CA LYS A 306 20.92 -9.06 8.70
C LYS A 306 19.58 -8.41 8.46
N ILE A 307 18.83 -8.23 9.53
CA ILE A 307 17.46 -7.71 9.48
C ILE A 307 17.50 -6.20 9.70
N TRP A 308 17.04 -5.44 8.72
CA TRP A 308 16.88 -4.00 8.82
C TRP A 308 15.43 -3.66 9.13
N ALA A 309 15.21 -2.71 10.04
CA ALA A 309 13.89 -2.24 10.37
C ALA A 309 13.86 -0.74 10.65
N SER A 310 12.85 -0.04 10.13
CA SER A 310 12.65 1.39 10.43
C SER A 310 12.23 1.58 11.89
N THR A 311 12.67 2.69 12.48
CA THR A 311 12.27 3.14 13.81
C THR A 311 11.91 4.63 13.77
N PRO A 312 11.20 5.18 14.77
CA PRO A 312 10.83 6.60 14.77
C PRO A 312 12.00 7.58 14.53
N ARG A 313 13.23 7.22 14.95
CA ARG A 313 14.42 8.08 14.86
C ARG A 313 15.42 7.69 13.76
N GLY A 314 15.12 6.69 12.93
CA GLY A 314 16.02 6.19 11.90
C GLY A 314 15.78 4.71 11.61
N ALA A 315 16.81 3.87 11.72
CA ALA A 315 16.71 2.43 11.52
C ALA A 315 17.54 1.64 12.52
N VAL A 316 17.21 0.37 12.70
CA VAL A 316 18.04 -0.60 13.43
C VAL A 316 18.40 -1.76 12.50
N ARG A 317 19.61 -2.29 12.68
CA ARG A 317 20.05 -3.56 12.10
C ARG A 317 20.15 -4.60 13.21
N PHE A 318 19.57 -5.77 12.99
CA PHE A 318 19.67 -6.92 13.89
C PHE A 318 20.48 -8.03 13.25
N ASP A 319 21.44 -8.56 14.00
CA ASP A 319 22.20 -9.74 13.61
C ASP A 319 21.60 -11.01 14.24
N PRO A 320 20.99 -11.91 13.45
CA PRO A 320 20.34 -13.10 13.99
C PRO A 320 21.33 -14.14 14.56
N VAL A 321 22.63 -14.03 14.27
CA VAL A 321 23.65 -14.95 14.81
C VAL A 321 24.13 -14.49 16.18
N THR A 322 24.38 -13.19 16.34
CA THR A 322 24.88 -12.63 17.60
C THR A 322 23.78 -12.09 18.51
N GLU A 323 22.55 -12.00 17.99
CA GLU A 323 21.36 -11.44 18.63
C GLU A 323 21.55 -9.98 19.10
N LYS A 324 22.33 -9.20 18.34
CA LYS A 324 22.66 -7.81 18.66
C LYS A 324 22.00 -6.82 17.70
N PHE A 325 21.51 -5.73 18.28
CA PHE A 325 21.04 -4.56 17.54
C PHE A 325 22.18 -3.54 17.32
N THR A 326 22.11 -2.82 16.20
CA THR A 326 22.90 -1.62 15.91
C THR A 326 21.94 -0.53 15.43
N GLU A 327 22.00 0.65 16.04
CA GLU A 327 21.13 1.79 15.70
C GLU A 327 21.82 2.76 14.72
N PHE A 328 21.05 3.23 13.74
CA PHE A 328 21.42 4.29 12.83
C PHE A 328 20.37 5.41 12.92
N LYS A 329 20.81 6.62 13.25
CA LYS A 329 19.91 7.77 13.47
C LYS A 329 19.81 8.62 12.22
N SER A 330 18.60 9.08 11.93
CA SER A 330 18.38 10.17 10.96
C SER A 330 19.08 11.45 11.43
N ILE A 331 19.56 12.24 10.49
CA ILE A 331 20.17 13.55 10.78
C ILE A 331 19.07 14.55 11.18
N ILE A 332 17.95 14.57 10.45
CA ILE A 332 16.77 15.33 10.84
C ILE A 332 16.04 14.59 11.97
N PRO A 333 15.87 15.18 13.16
CA PRO A 333 15.20 14.50 14.27
C PRO A 333 13.71 14.23 14.00
N ALA A 334 13.17 13.22 14.70
CA ALA A 334 11.77 12.82 14.62
C ALA A 334 10.79 13.97 14.93
N GLU A 335 11.14 14.83 15.88
CA GLU A 335 10.47 16.09 16.17
C GLU A 335 11.41 17.22 15.79
N ASN A 336 10.96 18.12 14.92
CA ASN A 336 11.76 19.23 14.43
C ASN A 336 10.90 20.46 14.15
N SER A 337 11.54 21.58 13.80
CA SER A 337 10.87 22.88 13.58
C SER A 337 9.89 22.91 12.40
N LYS A 338 9.94 21.92 11.50
CA LYS A 338 9.00 21.75 10.39
C LYS A 338 7.87 20.78 10.70
N GLY A 339 7.93 20.05 11.81
CA GLY A 339 6.94 19.05 12.21
C GLY A 339 7.60 17.69 12.46
N SER A 340 7.18 16.68 11.70
CA SER A 340 7.54 15.28 11.90
C SER A 340 8.64 14.81 10.94
N GLY A 341 9.78 14.42 11.50
CA GLY A 341 10.84 13.64 10.84
C GLY A 341 10.71 12.14 11.12
N LEU A 342 9.50 11.61 11.33
CA LEU A 342 9.33 10.19 11.56
C LEU A 342 9.70 9.38 10.31
N THR A 343 10.43 8.30 10.54
CA THR A 343 10.88 7.40 9.47
C THR A 343 9.76 6.46 9.03
N TYR A 344 9.68 6.19 7.73
CA TYR A 344 8.92 5.10 7.16
C TYR A 344 9.65 4.49 5.97
N GLY A 345 9.52 3.17 5.79
CA GLY A 345 10.30 2.45 4.80
C GLY A 345 11.68 2.09 5.32
N ALA A 346 12.09 0.85 5.03
CA ALA A 346 13.44 0.40 5.21
C ALA A 346 13.79 -0.62 4.12
N ALA A 347 15.05 -0.66 3.71
CA ALA A 347 15.60 -1.73 2.89
C ALA A 347 17.05 -2.04 3.29
N GLY A 348 17.50 -3.26 3.04
CA GLY A 348 18.90 -3.67 3.17
C GLY A 348 19.51 -3.90 1.79
N ASP A 349 20.68 -3.38 1.47
CA ASP A 349 21.33 -3.66 0.19
C ASP A 349 22.18 -4.93 0.21
N ARG A 350 22.67 -5.33 -0.96
CA ARG A 350 23.50 -6.55 -1.10
C ARG A 350 24.86 -6.47 -0.38
N ASP A 351 25.32 -5.26 -0.08
CA ASP A 351 26.59 -5.00 0.59
C ASP A 351 26.43 -4.92 2.12
N GLY A 352 25.19 -5.03 2.62
CA GLY A 352 24.85 -5.05 4.03
C GLY A 352 24.46 -3.69 4.61
N ASN A 353 24.38 -2.63 3.79
CA ASN A 353 23.95 -1.31 4.28
C ASN A 353 22.43 -1.20 4.32
N GLY A 354 21.95 -0.37 5.25
CA GLY A 354 20.54 -0.10 5.41
C GLY A 354 20.13 1.20 4.75
N TRP A 355 18.85 1.29 4.41
CA TRP A 355 18.23 2.45 3.79
C TRP A 355 16.90 2.73 4.47
N TRP A 356 16.52 3.99 4.65
CA TRP A 356 15.23 4.39 5.22
C TRP A 356 14.80 5.77 4.71
N ALA A 357 13.52 6.12 4.84
CA ALA A 357 13.01 7.42 4.38
C ALA A 357 12.29 8.21 5.46
N GLN A 358 12.36 9.53 5.36
CA GLN A 358 11.49 10.46 6.06
C GLN A 358 10.56 11.10 5.05
N MET A 359 9.34 10.59 4.95
CA MET A 359 8.34 10.99 3.96
C MET A 359 8.09 12.50 3.94
N ALA A 360 7.70 13.05 5.09
CA ALA A 360 7.36 14.48 5.21
C ALA A 360 8.57 15.39 4.95
N MET A 361 9.78 14.84 5.04
CA MET A 361 11.01 15.57 4.82
C MET A 361 11.58 15.35 3.41
N ASP A 362 10.97 14.58 2.50
CA ASP A 362 11.55 14.30 1.17
C ASP A 362 13.02 13.80 1.21
N THR A 363 13.35 13.02 2.23
CA THR A 363 14.72 12.58 2.48
C THR A 363 14.80 11.06 2.55
N VAL A 364 15.79 10.49 1.87
CA VAL A 364 16.23 9.10 2.00
C VAL A 364 17.58 9.08 2.69
N TYR A 365 17.83 8.08 3.52
CA TYR A 365 19.08 7.89 4.22
C TYR A 365 19.71 6.55 3.85
N ARG A 366 21.04 6.51 3.87
CA ARG A 366 21.84 5.27 3.87
C ARG A 366 22.57 5.15 5.20
N GLY A 367 22.46 4.02 5.89
CA GLY A 367 23.25 3.66 7.06
C GLY A 367 24.48 2.88 6.61
N ASP A 368 25.65 3.53 6.61
CA ASP A 368 26.91 2.91 6.26
C ASP A 368 27.42 2.06 7.44
N VAL A 369 27.49 0.75 7.23
CA VAL A 369 27.83 -0.20 8.30
C VAL A 369 29.30 -0.20 8.68
N ALA A 370 30.18 0.26 7.79
CA ALA A 370 31.60 0.33 8.07
C ALA A 370 31.93 1.51 8.97
N THR A 371 31.21 2.63 8.81
CA THR A 371 31.43 3.86 9.57
C THR A 371 30.46 4.05 10.74
N GLY A 372 29.32 3.36 10.73
CA GLY A 372 28.23 3.55 11.69
C GLY A 372 27.44 4.86 11.49
N LYS A 373 27.64 5.56 10.37
CA LYS A 373 27.04 6.88 10.10
C LYS A 373 25.89 6.79 9.11
N ALA A 374 24.97 7.75 9.20
CA ALA A 374 23.93 7.98 8.20
C ALA A 374 24.41 8.99 7.15
N ILE A 375 24.09 8.74 5.88
CA ILE A 375 24.30 9.65 4.75
C ILE A 375 22.93 10.11 4.27
N GLU A 376 22.74 11.43 4.15
CA GLU A 376 21.49 12.04 3.71
C GLU A 376 21.43 12.19 2.19
N ILE A 377 20.27 11.84 1.61
CA ILE A 377 19.95 12.03 0.20
C ILE A 377 18.63 12.79 0.12
N ARG A 378 18.71 14.07 -0.23
CA ARG A 378 17.55 14.93 -0.42
C ARG A 378 16.95 14.73 -1.81
N LEU A 379 15.66 14.39 -1.89
CA LEU A 379 14.98 14.29 -3.18
C LEU A 379 14.61 15.69 -3.71
N PRO A 380 14.69 15.91 -5.03
CA PRO A 380 14.30 17.19 -5.62
C PRO A 380 12.79 17.39 -5.50
N ALA A 381 12.37 18.63 -5.24
CA ALA A 381 10.96 18.98 -5.13
C ALA A 381 10.20 18.71 -6.44
N VAL A 382 8.91 18.39 -6.33
CA VAL A 382 8.00 18.34 -7.48
C VAL A 382 7.80 19.77 -7.98
N LYS A 383 7.94 19.96 -9.29
CA LYS A 383 7.77 21.27 -9.92
C LYS A 383 6.32 21.76 -9.77
N MET A 384 6.15 23.00 -9.31
CA MET A 384 4.86 23.66 -9.16
C MET A 384 4.78 24.85 -10.12
N ASP A 385 4.16 24.68 -11.29
CA ASP A 385 4.15 25.70 -12.35
C ASP A 385 3.16 26.86 -12.10
N ARG A 386 2.21 26.72 -11.16
CA ARG A 386 1.04 27.60 -11.04
C ARG A 386 0.58 27.83 -9.59
N LEU A 387 1.51 28.12 -8.69
CA LEU A 387 1.16 28.41 -7.28
C LEU A 387 1.21 29.93 -7.00
N PRO A 388 0.13 30.55 -6.51
CA PRO A 388 0.13 31.96 -6.12
C PRO A 388 1.20 32.28 -5.07
N ALA A 389 1.77 33.49 -5.12
CA ALA A 389 2.86 33.90 -4.22
C ALA A 389 2.45 33.89 -2.74
N GLU A 390 1.18 34.19 -2.43
CA GLU A 390 0.65 34.11 -1.07
C GLU A 390 0.58 32.67 -0.54
N ASP A 391 0.22 31.73 -1.40
CA ASP A 391 0.18 30.31 -1.06
C ASP A 391 1.59 29.76 -0.89
N LEU A 392 2.53 30.14 -1.76
CA LEU A 392 3.94 29.78 -1.62
C LEU A 392 4.50 30.22 -0.26
N LYS A 393 4.31 31.49 0.11
CA LYS A 393 4.74 32.03 1.42
C LYS A 393 4.13 31.28 2.59
N PHE A 394 2.85 30.92 2.48
CA PHE A 394 2.18 30.10 3.50
C PHE A 394 2.87 28.74 3.64
N TYR A 395 3.05 27.99 2.55
CA TYR A 395 3.64 26.65 2.61
C TYR A 395 5.11 26.65 3.08
N GLU A 396 5.89 27.68 2.74
CA GLU A 396 7.24 27.86 3.26
C GLU A 396 7.26 28.07 4.79
N SER A 397 6.20 28.66 5.34
CA SER A 397 6.03 28.92 6.77
C SER A 397 5.47 27.73 7.58
N VAL A 398 4.95 26.68 6.91
CA VAL A 398 4.39 25.51 7.59
C VAL A 398 5.43 24.87 8.51
N SER A 399 5.00 24.60 9.73
CA SER A 399 5.84 24.16 10.85
C SER A 399 5.31 22.92 11.57
N ASP A 400 4.24 22.32 11.05
CA ASP A 400 3.56 21.18 11.65
C ASP A 400 3.29 20.05 10.67
N LEU A 401 4.20 19.87 9.70
CA LEU A 401 4.13 18.77 8.74
C LEU A 401 3.94 17.45 9.49
N GLY A 402 2.74 16.89 9.35
CA GLY A 402 2.43 15.58 9.88
C GLY A 402 3.12 14.51 9.05
N PHE A 403 3.24 13.32 9.63
CA PHE A 403 3.84 12.15 8.98
C PHE A 403 3.31 11.86 7.56
N ASN A 404 2.02 12.14 7.30
CA ASN A 404 1.35 11.99 6.01
C ASN A 404 0.71 13.30 5.50
N ALA A 405 1.23 14.45 5.90
CA ALA A 405 0.64 15.75 5.58
C ALA A 405 1.68 16.69 4.95
N PRO A 406 1.88 16.59 3.63
CA PRO A 406 2.93 17.32 2.96
C PRO A 406 2.47 18.65 2.38
N VAL A 407 3.46 19.50 2.08
CA VAL A 407 3.29 20.64 1.18
C VAL A 407 3.08 20.18 -0.28
N PRO A 408 2.55 21.04 -1.16
CA PRO A 408 2.20 20.65 -2.54
C PRO A 408 3.36 20.10 -3.39
N TRP A 409 4.59 20.50 -3.12
CA TRP A 409 5.78 20.10 -3.89
C TRP A 409 6.51 18.87 -3.35
N SER A 410 5.96 18.18 -2.34
CA SER A 410 6.64 17.01 -1.78
C SER A 410 6.63 15.80 -2.71
N GLN A 411 7.72 15.03 -2.66
CA GLN A 411 7.87 13.73 -3.32
C GLN A 411 7.25 12.61 -2.48
N GLY A 412 7.51 12.61 -1.17
CA GLY A 412 7.03 11.61 -0.22
C GLY A 412 7.64 10.23 -0.39
N PRO A 413 8.97 10.06 -0.23
CA PRO A 413 9.61 8.75 -0.25
C PRO A 413 9.06 7.88 0.86
N ARG A 414 8.29 6.84 0.52
CA ARG A 414 7.45 6.08 1.48
C ARG A 414 8.04 4.74 1.89
N ARG A 415 8.04 3.75 1.00
CA ARG A 415 8.76 2.47 1.21
C ARG A 415 9.58 2.14 -0.03
N MET A 416 10.55 1.25 0.14
CA MET A 416 11.63 1.07 -0.81
C MET A 416 12.08 -0.38 -0.84
N GLY A 417 12.76 -0.77 -1.92
CA GLY A 417 13.35 -2.09 -2.07
C GLY A 417 14.66 -1.99 -2.86
N THR A 418 15.65 -2.77 -2.45
CA THR A 418 16.91 -2.89 -3.18
C THR A 418 16.85 -4.06 -4.14
N ASP A 419 17.53 -3.92 -5.27
CA ASP A 419 17.88 -5.06 -6.09
C ASP A 419 19.02 -5.83 -5.42
N LYS A 420 18.74 -7.05 -4.95
CA LYS A 420 19.73 -7.87 -4.26
C LYS A 420 20.85 -8.36 -5.17
N ASN A 421 20.70 -8.20 -6.48
CA ASN A 421 21.66 -8.60 -7.50
C ASN A 421 22.31 -7.41 -8.23
N ALA A 422 22.03 -6.16 -7.83
CA ALA A 422 22.60 -4.95 -8.44
C ALA A 422 22.91 -3.86 -7.40
N ASN A 423 23.50 -2.74 -7.85
CA ASN A 423 23.80 -1.57 -7.00
C ASN A 423 22.67 -0.54 -7.03
N VAL A 424 21.42 -0.96 -6.84
CA VAL A 424 20.30 -0.03 -6.99
C VAL A 424 19.26 -0.19 -5.90
N LEU A 425 18.88 0.95 -5.32
CA LEU A 425 17.71 1.12 -4.48
C LEU A 425 16.60 1.77 -5.31
N TRP A 426 15.38 1.29 -5.11
CA TRP A 426 14.18 1.88 -5.67
C TRP A 426 13.27 2.38 -4.55
N VAL A 427 12.80 3.62 -4.64
CA VAL A 427 11.96 4.27 -3.63
C VAL A 427 10.62 4.69 -4.22
N ALA A 428 9.52 4.36 -3.54
CA ALA A 428 8.18 4.79 -3.91
C ALA A 428 7.94 6.23 -3.43
N ASN A 429 7.96 7.19 -4.34
CA ASN A 429 7.62 8.58 -4.03
C ASN A 429 6.11 8.77 -4.18
N SER A 430 5.40 8.71 -3.06
CA SER A 430 3.95 8.57 -3.04
C SER A 430 3.23 9.80 -3.61
N TRP A 431 3.62 11.01 -3.22
CA TRP A 431 2.98 12.26 -3.66
C TRP A 431 3.56 12.79 -4.98
N GLY A 432 4.81 12.41 -5.27
CA GLY A 432 5.49 12.78 -6.50
C GLY A 432 5.04 12.00 -7.72
N ALA A 433 4.31 10.88 -7.55
CA ALA A 433 3.99 9.96 -8.62
C ALA A 433 5.24 9.57 -9.43
N THR A 434 6.30 9.17 -8.72
CA THR A 434 7.54 8.68 -9.32
C THR A 434 8.11 7.47 -8.58
N PHE A 435 8.99 6.72 -9.26
CA PHE A 435 10.02 5.94 -8.60
C PHE A 435 11.32 6.73 -8.55
N ALA A 436 11.99 6.77 -7.39
CA ALA A 436 13.39 7.19 -7.33
C ALA A 436 14.29 5.96 -7.51
N ARG A 437 15.20 6.03 -8.48
CA ARG A 437 16.30 5.09 -8.67
C ARG A 437 17.55 5.71 -8.06
N ILE A 438 18.16 5.03 -7.08
CA ILE A 438 19.35 5.50 -6.39
C ILE A 438 20.46 4.45 -6.54
N ASP A 439 21.62 4.85 -7.07
CA ASP A 439 22.80 3.98 -7.08
C ASP A 439 23.33 3.82 -5.66
N THR A 440 23.48 2.58 -5.18
CA THR A 440 23.83 2.28 -3.79
C THR A 440 25.29 2.56 -3.43
N ARG A 441 26.13 2.91 -4.41
CA ARG A 441 27.54 3.27 -4.20
C ARG A 441 27.78 4.76 -4.39
N THR A 442 27.24 5.36 -5.45
CA THR A 442 27.49 6.77 -5.80
C THR A 442 26.44 7.73 -5.25
N MET A 443 25.29 7.22 -4.80
CA MET A 443 24.10 7.99 -4.40
C MET A 443 23.45 8.77 -5.56
N GLU A 444 23.87 8.53 -6.81
CA GLU A 444 23.24 9.16 -7.97
C GLU A 444 21.75 8.82 -8.00
N THR A 445 20.92 9.85 -8.05
CA THR A 445 19.47 9.74 -7.92
C THR A 445 18.77 10.20 -9.20
N ARG A 446 17.88 9.36 -9.73
CA ARG A 446 17.03 9.67 -10.88
C ARG A 446 15.57 9.41 -10.55
N LEU A 447 14.69 10.36 -10.88
CA LEU A 447 13.25 10.17 -10.77
C LEU A 447 12.66 9.67 -12.08
N ILE A 448 11.80 8.66 -12.00
CA ILE A 448 11.09 8.06 -13.13
C ILE A 448 9.59 8.27 -12.90
N PRO A 449 8.92 9.11 -13.71
CA PRO A 449 7.50 9.38 -13.55
C PRO A 449 6.64 8.18 -13.92
N PHE A 450 5.51 8.03 -13.22
CA PHE A 450 4.48 7.09 -13.60
C PHE A 450 3.77 7.53 -14.90
N PRO A 451 3.19 6.58 -15.67
CA PRO A 451 2.36 6.90 -16.83
C PRO A 451 1.11 7.73 -16.49
N ASP A 452 0.66 7.68 -15.24
CA ASP A 452 -0.50 8.40 -14.73
C ASP A 452 -0.10 9.15 -13.43
N PRO A 453 -0.21 10.49 -13.39
CA PRO A 453 0.20 11.29 -12.24
C PRO A 453 -0.72 11.16 -11.02
N THR A 454 -1.86 10.48 -11.15
CA THR A 454 -2.75 10.17 -10.02
C THR A 454 -2.31 8.93 -9.22
N MET A 455 -1.33 8.18 -9.74
CA MET A 455 -0.79 7.00 -9.08
C MET A 455 0.08 7.39 -7.88
N GLN A 456 -0.27 6.84 -6.72
CA GLN A 456 0.51 7.01 -5.50
C GLN A 456 1.15 5.67 -5.12
N PRO A 457 2.44 5.46 -5.41
CA PRO A 457 3.11 4.22 -5.04
C PRO A 457 3.26 4.12 -3.51
N TYR A 458 3.35 2.89 -3.00
CA TYR A 458 3.49 2.64 -1.57
C TYR A 458 4.77 1.87 -1.23
N HIS A 459 4.93 0.64 -1.72
CA HIS A 459 6.10 -0.21 -1.50
C HIS A 459 6.66 -0.71 -2.83
N ILE A 460 7.96 -1.04 -2.84
CA ILE A 460 8.70 -1.53 -3.99
C ILE A 460 9.44 -2.81 -3.62
N THR A 461 9.48 -3.74 -4.55
CA THR A 461 10.31 -4.94 -4.51
C THR A 461 10.86 -5.20 -5.92
N VAL A 462 11.96 -5.95 -6.03
CA VAL A 462 12.66 -6.20 -7.29
C VAL A 462 12.75 -7.69 -7.52
N ASP A 463 12.41 -8.15 -8.72
CA ASP A 463 12.52 -9.57 -9.08
C ASP A 463 13.94 -9.97 -9.51
N SER A 464 14.19 -11.28 -9.64
CA SER A 464 15.48 -11.83 -10.05
C SER A 464 15.95 -11.38 -11.44
N LYS A 465 15.05 -10.81 -12.25
CA LYS A 465 15.30 -10.28 -13.59
C LYS A 465 15.44 -8.75 -13.60
N HIS A 466 15.61 -8.13 -12.43
CA HIS A 466 15.77 -6.69 -12.25
C HIS A 466 14.53 -5.85 -12.61
N ASN A 467 13.34 -6.46 -12.76
CA ASN A 467 12.12 -5.68 -12.91
C ASN A 467 11.68 -5.15 -11.56
N VAL A 468 11.18 -3.92 -11.57
CA VAL A 468 10.74 -3.19 -10.38
C VAL A 468 9.24 -3.33 -10.24
N TRP A 469 8.79 -3.91 -9.14
CA TRP A 469 7.38 -4.12 -8.83
C TRP A 469 6.94 -3.16 -7.73
N GLY A 470 5.76 -2.57 -7.87
CA GLY A 470 5.20 -1.69 -6.84
C GLY A 470 3.69 -1.79 -6.73
N ASN A 471 3.15 -1.48 -5.55
CA ASN A 471 1.72 -1.44 -5.31
C ASN A 471 1.21 0.01 -5.21
N MET A 472 0.07 0.27 -5.83
CA MET A 472 -0.59 1.57 -5.81
C MET A 472 -1.74 1.53 -4.82
N TRP A 473 -1.57 2.18 -3.68
CA TRP A 473 -2.53 2.07 -2.59
C TRP A 473 -3.82 2.86 -2.84
N THR A 474 -3.82 3.81 -3.79
CA THR A 474 -5.02 4.58 -4.18
C THR A 474 -5.78 4.02 -5.37
N SER A 475 -5.20 3.09 -6.14
CA SER A 475 -5.68 2.80 -7.51
C SER A 475 -5.93 1.31 -7.80
N ASP A 476 -6.07 0.47 -6.77
CA ASP A 476 -6.34 -0.97 -6.91
C ASP A 476 -5.45 -1.68 -7.96
N ARG A 477 -4.16 -1.33 -8.00
CA ARG A 477 -3.23 -1.78 -9.05
C ARG A 477 -1.85 -2.16 -8.52
N ILE A 478 -1.26 -3.14 -9.19
CA ILE A 478 0.18 -3.40 -9.16
C ILE A 478 0.80 -2.90 -10.46
N VAL A 479 2.01 -2.38 -10.37
CA VAL A 479 2.83 -1.96 -11.51
C VAL A 479 4.10 -2.79 -11.58
N ARG A 480 4.56 -3.05 -12.80
CA ARG A 480 5.91 -3.54 -13.09
C ARG A 480 6.58 -2.57 -14.06
N LEU A 481 7.79 -2.13 -13.73
CA LEU A 481 8.69 -1.41 -14.62
C LEU A 481 9.84 -2.34 -15.02
N ASP A 482 10.04 -2.51 -16.32
CA ASP A 482 11.32 -2.97 -16.87
C ASP A 482 12.24 -1.75 -17.03
N PRO A 483 13.29 -1.58 -16.21
CA PRO A 483 14.15 -0.42 -16.27
C PRO A 483 15.06 -0.39 -17.50
N GLY A 484 15.31 -1.54 -18.15
CA GLY A 484 16.14 -1.63 -19.34
C GLY A 484 15.45 -1.05 -20.58
N SER A 485 14.14 -1.27 -20.68
CA SER A 485 13.31 -0.74 -21.79
C SER A 485 12.44 0.46 -21.42
N ASN A 486 12.37 0.83 -20.13
CA ASN A 486 11.44 1.81 -19.57
C ASN A 486 9.95 1.45 -19.86
N THR A 487 9.64 0.16 -19.88
CA THR A 487 8.29 -0.34 -20.17
C THR A 487 7.50 -0.56 -18.89
N TRP A 488 6.29 0.02 -18.83
CA TRP A 488 5.35 -0.18 -17.72
C TRP A 488 4.29 -1.22 -18.07
N THR A 489 4.03 -2.14 -17.13
CA THR A 489 2.89 -3.06 -17.17
C THR A 489 2.04 -2.85 -15.93
N LEU A 490 0.73 -2.68 -16.10
CA LEU A 490 -0.21 -2.39 -15.02
C LEU A 490 -1.20 -3.54 -14.87
N PHE A 491 -1.35 -4.03 -13.65
CA PHE A 491 -2.22 -5.15 -13.29
C PHE A 491 -3.32 -4.64 -12.37
N ASP A 492 -4.56 -4.62 -12.87
CA ASP A 492 -5.73 -4.32 -12.05
C ASP A 492 -5.99 -5.45 -11.05
N LEU A 493 -6.31 -5.12 -9.80
CA LEU A 493 -6.89 -6.06 -8.85
C LEU A 493 -8.36 -6.34 -9.22
N PRO A 494 -8.88 -7.55 -8.92
CA PRO A 494 -10.25 -7.92 -9.23
C PRO A 494 -11.27 -7.36 -8.22
N VAL A 495 -10.83 -6.59 -7.23
CA VAL A 495 -11.68 -5.98 -6.18
C VAL A 495 -11.46 -4.47 -6.10
N ARG A 496 -12.42 -3.73 -5.52
CA ARG A 496 -12.39 -2.26 -5.40
C ARG A 496 -12.10 -1.78 -3.99
N GLY A 497 -11.32 -0.71 -3.88
CA GLY A 497 -11.00 -0.08 -2.61
C GLY A 497 -9.88 -0.74 -1.82
N THR A 498 -9.02 -1.50 -2.46
CA THR A 498 -8.06 -2.45 -1.87
C THR A 498 -7.17 -1.85 -0.77
N GLU A 499 -6.67 -0.62 -0.99
CA GLU A 499 -5.65 0.03 -0.15
C GLU A 499 -4.45 -0.87 0.16
N ILE A 500 -3.96 -1.59 -0.85
CA ILE A 500 -2.74 -2.39 -0.73
C ILE A 500 -1.58 -1.50 -0.26
N ARG A 501 -0.94 -1.86 0.87
CA ARG A 501 0.18 -1.13 1.48
C ARG A 501 1.51 -1.88 1.45
N HIS A 502 1.48 -3.14 1.02
CA HIS A 502 2.67 -3.98 0.92
C HIS A 502 2.62 -4.82 -0.36
N ILE A 503 3.81 -5.22 -0.81
CA ILE A 503 4.03 -6.12 -1.94
C ILE A 503 5.23 -6.98 -1.61
N ALA A 504 5.10 -8.28 -1.86
CA ALA A 504 6.20 -9.24 -1.77
C ALA A 504 6.21 -10.13 -3.02
N LEU A 505 7.39 -10.64 -3.35
CA LEU A 505 7.57 -11.59 -4.45
C LEU A 505 7.92 -12.96 -3.90
N HIS A 506 7.45 -13.99 -4.58
CA HIS A 506 7.93 -15.33 -4.41
C HIS A 506 8.22 -15.93 -5.78
N GLU A 507 9.49 -16.23 -6.03
CA GLU A 507 9.95 -16.89 -7.24
C GLU A 507 10.27 -18.35 -6.93
N ARG A 508 9.64 -19.26 -7.67
CA ARG A 508 9.83 -20.70 -7.52
C ARG A 508 9.52 -21.40 -8.83
N ASP A 509 10.38 -22.34 -9.22
CA ASP A 509 10.21 -23.19 -10.42
C ASP A 509 9.95 -22.37 -11.70
N GLY A 510 10.65 -21.24 -11.85
CA GLY A 510 10.52 -20.33 -13.00
C GLY A 510 9.23 -19.52 -13.03
N LYS A 511 8.41 -19.58 -11.98
CA LYS A 511 7.19 -18.77 -11.81
C LYS A 511 7.42 -17.69 -10.77
N LEU A 512 6.81 -16.53 -11.02
CA LEU A 512 6.77 -15.40 -10.09
C LEU A 512 5.35 -15.22 -9.59
N PHE A 513 5.22 -15.18 -8.26
CA PHE A 513 4.01 -14.85 -7.54
C PHE A 513 4.18 -13.48 -6.89
N VAL A 514 3.16 -12.64 -7.01
CA VAL A 514 3.08 -11.35 -6.32
C VAL A 514 2.06 -11.47 -5.20
N ILE A 515 2.49 -11.21 -3.97
CA ILE A 515 1.66 -11.35 -2.77
C ILE A 515 1.36 -9.95 -2.26
N VAL A 516 0.07 -9.67 -2.04
CA VAL A 516 -0.40 -8.40 -1.49
C VAL A 516 -1.47 -8.61 -0.42
N PRO A 517 -1.35 -7.97 0.74
CA PRO A 517 -2.46 -7.83 1.67
C PRO A 517 -3.46 -6.82 1.11
N VAL A 518 -4.68 -7.27 0.85
CA VAL A 518 -5.80 -6.42 0.43
C VAL A 518 -6.43 -5.87 1.69
N TYR A 519 -5.89 -4.73 2.12
CA TYR A 519 -6.13 -4.15 3.45
C TYR A 519 -7.61 -3.94 3.73
N ARG A 520 -8.31 -3.19 2.89
CA ARG A 520 -9.68 -2.73 3.18
C ARG A 520 -10.71 -3.86 3.24
N THR A 521 -10.57 -4.88 2.41
CA THR A 521 -11.51 -6.01 2.33
C THR A 521 -11.10 -7.17 3.24
N SER A 522 -9.99 -7.04 3.98
CA SER A 522 -9.42 -8.09 4.83
C SER A 522 -9.17 -9.39 4.06
N GLN A 523 -8.35 -9.33 3.01
CA GLN A 523 -7.99 -10.50 2.20
C GLN A 523 -6.48 -10.58 2.00
N MET A 524 -5.97 -11.79 1.70
CA MET A 524 -4.65 -11.96 1.08
C MET A 524 -4.81 -12.23 -0.41
N GLY A 525 -4.06 -11.53 -1.25
CA GLY A 525 -4.05 -11.71 -2.69
C GLY A 525 -2.75 -12.32 -3.20
N VAL A 526 -2.86 -13.28 -4.12
CA VAL A 526 -1.74 -13.84 -4.88
C VAL A 526 -2.01 -13.67 -6.37
N MET A 527 -1.13 -12.93 -7.05
CA MET A 527 -1.15 -12.77 -8.49
C MET A 527 -0.07 -13.64 -9.13
N SER A 528 -0.40 -14.25 -10.27
CA SER A 528 0.57 -14.80 -11.21
C SER A 528 0.23 -14.35 -12.62
N VAL A 529 1.21 -14.39 -13.53
CA VAL A 529 1.00 -14.07 -14.95
C VAL A 529 1.20 -15.34 -15.77
N ARG A 530 0.15 -15.77 -16.46
CA ARG A 530 0.21 -16.99 -17.28
C ARG A 530 1.00 -16.80 -18.54
N GLY A 531 1.86 -17.74 -18.89
CA GLY A 531 2.62 -17.72 -20.15
C GLY A 531 1.73 -17.92 -21.39
N GLU A 532 2.20 -17.51 -22.57
CA GLU A 532 1.45 -17.72 -23.82
C GLU A 532 1.32 -19.20 -24.18
N ALA A 533 2.39 -19.99 -23.98
CA ALA A 533 2.38 -21.43 -24.18
C ALA A 533 1.38 -22.14 -23.25
N GLU A 534 1.31 -21.71 -21.98
CA GLU A 534 0.34 -22.21 -21.01
C GLU A 534 -1.10 -21.94 -21.48
N LEU A 535 -1.38 -20.72 -21.96
CA LEU A 535 -2.68 -20.35 -22.49
C LEU A 535 -3.04 -21.13 -23.76
N ALA A 536 -2.10 -21.34 -24.67
CA ALA A 536 -2.30 -22.15 -25.87
C ALA A 536 -2.65 -23.60 -25.51
N ALA A 537 -1.91 -24.20 -24.57
CA ALA A 537 -2.16 -25.56 -24.09
C ALA A 537 -3.54 -25.69 -23.41
N LEU A 538 -3.94 -24.70 -22.60
CA LEU A 538 -5.27 -24.68 -21.99
C LEU A 538 -6.39 -24.54 -23.05
N LYS A 539 -6.16 -23.76 -24.12
CA LYS A 539 -7.14 -23.57 -25.20
C LYS A 539 -7.35 -24.87 -25.96
N ALA A 540 -6.26 -25.58 -26.25
CA ALA A 540 -6.29 -26.88 -26.92
C ALA A 540 -7.03 -27.95 -26.11
N LYS A 541 -7.00 -27.88 -24.76
CA LYS A 541 -7.75 -28.78 -23.88
C LYS A 541 -9.23 -28.42 -23.71
N ALA A 542 -9.62 -27.19 -24.07
CA ALA A 542 -10.98 -26.68 -23.90
C ALA A 542 -11.81 -26.73 -25.19
N LEU A 543 -11.15 -26.94 -26.33
CA LEU A 543 -11.74 -27.34 -27.61
C LEU A 543 -11.92 -28.86 -27.62
#